data_AF-A0A0Q7Q452-F1
#
_entry.id   AF-A0A0Q7Q452-F1
#
_cell.length_a   1.000
_cell.length_b   1.000
_cell.length_c   1.000
_cell.angle_alpha   90.00
_cell.angle_beta   90.00
_cell.angle_gamma   90.00
#
_symmetry.space_group_name_H-M   'P 1'
#
loop_
_entity.id
_entity.type
_entity.pdbx_description
1 polymer ?
#
loop_
_entity_poly.entity_id
_entity_poly.type
_entity_poly.pdbx_seq_one_letter_code
_entity_poly.pdbx_strand_id
1 'polypeptide(L)'
;MIRFNRYAPARLLGADVRIVSLALAATATVRAYDYLTGHDTQARPPQPGQTPVLVGIEAAAPLWLWGLGILAGTTALCVGIYVLRAHFLVWAGHVWLFAVYLALTIGLTAGYLDRPWLDGVRSGAGLALPTVLHCLLWWRMGPHPVMVKEAASARA
;
A
#
# COMPACT_ATOMS: atom_id res chain seq x y z
N MET A 1 17.66 34.97 25.09
CA MET A 1 16.93 34.93 23.81
C MET A 1 17.07 33.53 23.23
N ILE A 2 16.05 32.67 23.35
CA ILE A 2 16.10 31.27 22.88
C ILE A 2 15.81 31.25 21.39
N ARG A 3 16.75 30.79 20.56
CA ARG A 3 16.51 30.55 19.14
C ARG A 3 15.72 29.25 19.00
N PHE A 4 14.44 29.35 18.66
CA PHE A 4 13.69 28.18 18.19
C PHE A 4 14.27 27.76 16.83
N ASN A 5 14.93 26.61 16.79
CA ASN A 5 15.28 25.98 15.52
C ASN A 5 13.99 25.69 14.76
N ARG A 6 13.87 26.22 13.54
CA ARG A 6 12.75 25.91 12.64
C ARG A 6 12.74 24.41 12.40
N TYR A 7 11.59 23.77 12.58
CA TYR A 7 11.43 22.36 12.22
C TYR A 7 11.78 22.16 10.74
N ALA A 8 12.66 21.20 10.48
CA ALA A 8 12.97 20.74 9.13
C ALA A 8 12.83 19.20 9.14
N PRO A 9 12.01 18.62 8.24
CA PRO A 9 11.87 17.17 8.19
C PRO A 9 13.19 16.52 7.79
N ALA A 10 13.53 15.41 8.43
CA ALA A 10 14.68 14.61 8.04
C ALA A 10 14.50 14.09 6.61
N ARG A 11 15.58 14.10 5.82
CA ARG A 11 15.57 13.52 4.47
C ARG A 11 15.70 12.01 4.58
N LEU A 12 14.81 11.28 3.92
CA LEU A 12 14.91 9.83 3.81
C LEU A 12 16.14 9.45 2.97
N LEU A 13 17.00 8.62 3.55
CA LEU A 13 18.13 8.00 2.88
C LEU A 13 17.67 6.79 2.06
N GLY A 14 18.53 6.33 1.15
CA GLY A 14 18.23 5.12 0.36
C GLY A 14 18.00 3.87 1.21
N ALA A 15 18.66 3.77 2.38
CA ALA A 15 18.43 2.69 3.34
C ALA A 15 17.02 2.76 3.95
N ASP A 16 16.55 3.96 4.32
CA ASP A 16 15.22 4.17 4.88
C ASP A 16 14.14 3.75 3.87
N VAL A 17 14.29 4.14 2.60
CA VAL A 17 13.36 3.77 1.53
C VAL A 17 13.29 2.26 1.35
N ARG A 18 14.43 1.54 1.43
CA ARG A 18 14.45 0.07 1.34
C ARG A 18 13.74 -0.57 2.53
N ILE A 19 13.98 -0.09 3.75
CA ILE A 19 13.33 -0.62 4.96
C ILE A 19 11.82 -0.41 4.89
N VAL A 20 11.37 0.80 4.52
CA VAL A 20 9.95 1.10 4.35
C VAL A 20 9.33 0.21 3.26
N SER A 21 10.02 0.03 2.13
CA SER A 21 9.53 -0.83 1.05
C SER A 21 9.41 -2.30 1.49
N LEU A 22 10.37 -2.79 2.27
CA LEU A 22 10.32 -4.15 2.84
C LEU A 22 9.18 -4.31 3.85
N ALA A 23 8.98 -3.32 4.73
CA ALA A 23 7.87 -3.35 5.69
C ALA A 23 6.53 -3.38 4.96
N LEU A 24 6.34 -2.56 3.93
CA LEU A 24 5.15 -2.57 3.09
C LEU A 24 4.96 -3.91 2.36
N ALA A 25 6.04 -4.49 1.83
CA ALA A 25 5.99 -5.81 1.19
C ALA A 25 5.59 -6.92 2.18
N ALA A 26 6.09 -6.87 3.42
CA ALA A 26 5.70 -7.81 4.46
C ALA A 26 4.21 -7.68 4.81
N THR A 27 3.71 -6.45 5.02
CA THR A 27 2.28 -6.19 5.24
C THR A 27 1.42 -6.68 4.07
N ALA A 28 1.87 -6.45 2.84
CA ALA A 28 1.20 -6.91 1.63
C ALA A 28 1.19 -8.44 1.53
N THR A 29 2.28 -9.11 1.90
CA THR A 29 2.35 -10.57 1.90
C THR A 29 1.39 -11.19 2.90
N VAL A 30 1.32 -10.66 4.12
CA VAL A 30 0.37 -11.12 5.14
C VAL A 30 -1.07 -10.96 4.65
N ARG A 31 -1.40 -9.78 4.09
CA ARG A 31 -2.75 -9.54 3.56
C ARG A 31 -3.08 -10.45 2.37
N ALA A 32 -2.13 -10.68 1.47
CA ALA A 32 -2.31 -11.61 0.36
C ALA A 32 -2.60 -13.02 0.88
N TYR A 33 -1.87 -13.46 1.91
CA TYR A 33 -2.10 -14.74 2.56
C TYR A 33 -3.51 -14.84 3.17
N ASP A 34 -3.97 -13.81 3.89
CA ASP A 34 -5.31 -13.77 4.49
C ASP A 34 -6.41 -13.93 3.43
N TYR A 35 -6.24 -13.26 2.27
CA TYR A 35 -7.18 -13.34 1.15
C TYR A 35 -7.14 -14.68 0.41
N LEU A 36 -5.95 -15.28 0.24
CA LEU A 36 -5.79 -16.57 -0.43
C LEU A 36 -6.32 -17.73 0.42
N THR A 37 -6.24 -17.61 1.75
CA THR A 37 -6.65 -18.66 2.68
C THR A 37 -8.08 -18.49 3.20
N GLY A 38 -8.70 -17.34 2.95
CA GLY A 38 -10.07 -17.06 3.41
C GLY A 38 -10.20 -16.84 4.92
N HIS A 39 -9.11 -16.49 5.62
CA HIS A 39 -9.22 -16.16 7.05
C HIS A 39 -10.11 -14.92 7.26
N ASP A 40 -10.10 -13.96 6.33
CA ASP A 40 -10.92 -12.75 6.40
C ASP A 40 -12.44 -13.02 6.23
N THR A 41 -12.83 -14.08 5.51
CA THR A 41 -14.26 -14.47 5.40
C THR A 41 -14.77 -15.21 6.64
N GLN A 42 -13.86 -15.79 7.43
CA GLN A 42 -14.19 -16.52 8.65
C GLN A 42 -14.17 -15.64 9.91
N ALA A 43 -13.44 -14.52 9.89
CA ALA A 43 -13.13 -13.74 11.09
C ALA A 43 -14.33 -12.97 11.69
N ARG A 44 -15.43 -12.77 10.97
CA ARG A 44 -16.68 -12.24 11.54
C ARG A 44 -17.90 -12.64 10.70
N PRO A 45 -18.78 -13.54 11.18
CA PRO A 45 -20.08 -13.67 10.57
C PRO A 45 -20.80 -12.30 10.66
N PRO A 46 -21.51 -11.88 9.60
CA PRO A 46 -22.31 -10.66 9.67
C PRO A 46 -23.30 -10.78 10.84
N GLN A 47 -23.46 -9.70 11.61
CA GLN A 47 -24.55 -9.64 12.59
C GLN A 47 -25.89 -9.77 11.85
N PRO A 48 -26.92 -10.36 12.47
CA PRO A 48 -28.24 -10.45 11.85
C PRO A 48 -28.70 -9.07 11.35
N GLY A 49 -29.03 -8.98 10.06
CA GLY A 49 -29.45 -7.72 9.42
C GLY A 49 -28.32 -6.83 8.88
N GLN A 50 -27.05 -7.24 8.95
CA GLN A 50 -25.94 -6.51 8.34
C GLN A 50 -25.41 -7.23 7.09
N THR A 51 -25.17 -6.49 6.01
CA THR A 51 -24.44 -7.01 4.85
C THR A 51 -22.95 -7.16 5.19
N PRO A 52 -22.30 -8.30 4.88
CA PRO A 52 -20.86 -8.44 5.10
C PRO A 52 -20.09 -7.37 4.33
N VAL A 53 -19.07 -6.78 4.97
CA VAL A 53 -18.29 -5.65 4.40
C VAL A 53 -17.58 -6.06 3.09
N LEU A 54 -17.15 -7.31 3.03
CA LEU A 54 -16.43 -7.85 1.87
C LEU A 54 -17.32 -8.01 0.64
N VAL A 55 -18.65 -7.94 0.77
CA VAL A 55 -19.59 -8.10 -0.36
C VAL A 55 -19.29 -7.10 -1.49
N GLY A 56 -18.95 -5.85 -1.15
CA GLY A 56 -18.61 -4.84 -2.17
C GLY A 56 -17.34 -5.18 -2.95
N ILE A 57 -16.35 -5.79 -2.29
CA ILE A 57 -15.08 -6.20 -2.90
C ILE A 57 -15.25 -7.50 -3.68
N GLU A 58 -15.98 -8.46 -3.12
CA GLU A 58 -16.28 -9.74 -3.74
C GLU A 58 -17.20 -9.61 -4.95
N ALA A 59 -18.04 -8.57 -4.99
CA ALA A 59 -18.82 -8.21 -6.17
C ALA A 59 -17.94 -7.76 -7.34
N ALA A 60 -16.79 -7.12 -7.07
CA ALA A 60 -15.84 -6.72 -8.11
C ALA A 60 -14.94 -7.89 -8.56
N ALA A 61 -14.41 -8.66 -7.61
CA ALA A 61 -13.68 -9.90 -7.87
C ALA A 61 -13.59 -10.78 -6.60
N PRO A 62 -13.53 -12.12 -6.71
CA PRO A 62 -13.33 -12.99 -5.56
C PRO A 62 -12.02 -12.69 -4.82
N LEU A 63 -12.01 -12.86 -3.48
CA LEU A 63 -10.87 -12.49 -2.62
C LEU A 63 -9.54 -13.10 -3.03
N TRP A 64 -9.53 -14.34 -3.50
CA TRP A 64 -8.29 -14.99 -3.94
C TRP A 64 -7.63 -14.25 -5.13
N LEU A 65 -8.42 -13.62 -6.02
CA LEU A 65 -7.86 -12.79 -7.11
C LEU A 65 -7.19 -11.53 -6.57
N TRP A 66 -7.80 -10.89 -5.57
CA TRP A 66 -7.17 -9.77 -4.87
C TRP A 66 -5.87 -10.20 -4.19
N GLY A 67 -5.86 -11.37 -3.53
CA GLY A 67 -4.67 -11.95 -2.93
C GLY A 67 -3.55 -12.20 -3.94
N LEU A 68 -3.86 -12.80 -5.10
CA LEU A 68 -2.90 -12.97 -6.20
C LEU A 68 -2.40 -11.64 -6.75
N GLY A 69 -3.28 -10.64 -6.89
CA GLY A 69 -2.92 -9.30 -7.32
C GLY A 69 -1.92 -8.65 -6.37
N ILE A 70 -2.17 -8.70 -5.06
CA ILE A 70 -1.24 -8.18 -4.04
C ILE A 70 0.09 -8.94 -4.13
N LEU A 71 0.07 -10.27 -4.22
CA LEU A 71 1.27 -11.10 -4.28
C LEU A 71 2.12 -10.79 -5.52
N ALA A 72 1.49 -10.55 -6.68
CA ALA A 72 2.19 -10.15 -7.91
C ALA A 72 2.94 -8.83 -7.73
N GLY A 73 2.29 -7.82 -7.13
CA GLY A 73 2.92 -6.53 -6.83
C GLY A 73 4.08 -6.64 -5.85
N THR A 74 3.89 -7.38 -4.76
CA THR A 74 4.94 -7.65 -3.77
C THR A 74 6.12 -8.39 -4.39
N THR A 75 5.86 -9.39 -5.24
CA THR A 75 6.90 -10.14 -5.94
C THR A 75 7.70 -9.24 -6.86
N ALA A 76 7.04 -8.42 -7.69
CA ALA A 76 7.71 -7.47 -8.57
C ALA A 76 8.62 -6.50 -7.79
N LEU A 77 8.13 -5.99 -6.65
CA LEU A 77 8.88 -5.11 -5.77
C LEU A 77 10.10 -5.82 -5.17
N CYS A 78 9.93 -7.00 -4.56
CA CYS A 78 11.03 -7.75 -3.95
C CYS A 78 12.08 -8.19 -4.97
N VAL A 79 11.65 -8.71 -6.13
CA VAL A 79 12.54 -9.08 -7.23
C VAL A 79 13.28 -7.85 -7.75
N GLY A 80 12.59 -6.73 -7.91
CA GLY A 80 13.17 -5.45 -8.34
C GLY A 80 14.23 -4.94 -7.36
N ILE A 81 14.00 -5.03 -6.05
CA ILE A 81 14.96 -4.54 -5.03
C ILE A 81 16.15 -5.49 -4.87
N TYR A 82 15.91 -6.79 -4.72
CA TYR A 82 16.90 -7.72 -4.20
C TYR A 82 17.56 -8.59 -5.26
N VAL A 83 16.83 -8.97 -6.31
CA VAL A 83 17.30 -9.94 -7.31
C VAL A 83 17.85 -9.21 -8.53
N LEU A 84 16.99 -8.47 -9.23
CA LEU A 84 17.34 -7.84 -10.50
C LEU A 84 17.90 -6.42 -10.32
N ARG A 85 17.73 -5.82 -9.13
CA ARG A 85 18.13 -4.43 -8.84
C ARG A 85 17.62 -3.44 -9.89
N ALA A 86 16.42 -3.69 -10.41
CA ALA A 86 15.82 -2.97 -11.51
C ALA A 86 14.83 -1.90 -10.99
N HIS A 87 15.20 -0.63 -11.12
CA HIS A 87 14.39 0.52 -10.65
C HIS A 87 12.95 0.48 -11.16
N PHE A 88 12.77 0.19 -12.45
CA PHE A 88 11.47 0.13 -13.08
C PHE A 88 10.55 -0.92 -12.44
N LEU A 89 11.08 -2.10 -12.05
CA LEU A 89 10.29 -3.12 -11.38
C LEU A 89 9.86 -2.71 -9.97
N VAL A 90 10.72 -2.02 -9.22
CA VAL A 90 10.37 -1.48 -7.90
C VAL A 90 9.27 -0.43 -8.03
N TRP A 91 9.42 0.49 -8.99
CA TRP A 91 8.41 1.49 -9.30
C TRP A 91 7.08 0.85 -9.70
N ALA A 92 7.09 -0.07 -10.66
CA ALA A 92 5.89 -0.78 -11.13
C ALA A 92 5.21 -1.57 -10.02
N GLY A 93 5.97 -2.23 -9.14
CA GLY A 93 5.44 -2.91 -7.96
C GLY A 93 4.68 -1.96 -7.03
N HIS A 94 5.23 -0.76 -6.76
CA HIS A 94 4.52 0.25 -5.98
C HIS A 94 3.27 0.80 -6.68
N VAL A 95 3.30 1.04 -8.00
CA VAL A 95 2.13 1.47 -8.77
C VAL A 95 1.01 0.45 -8.66
N TRP A 96 1.36 -0.82 -8.88
CA TRP A 96 0.40 -1.93 -8.84
C TRP A 96 -0.21 -2.10 -7.44
N LEU A 97 0.64 -2.16 -6.41
CA LEU A 97 0.18 -2.26 -5.03
C LEU A 97 -0.69 -1.05 -4.64
N PHE A 98 -0.31 0.17 -5.04
CA PHE A 98 -1.15 1.35 -4.84
C PHE A 98 -2.54 1.18 -5.47
N ALA A 99 -2.63 0.77 -6.73
CA ALA A 99 -3.91 0.60 -7.42
C ALA A 99 -4.79 -0.46 -6.75
N VAL A 100 -4.21 -1.61 -6.39
CA VAL A 100 -4.93 -2.69 -5.70
C VAL A 100 -5.40 -2.24 -4.32
N TYR A 101 -4.52 -1.65 -3.51
CA TYR A 101 -4.89 -1.17 -2.18
C TYR A 101 -5.89 -0.02 -2.22
N LEU A 102 -5.81 0.86 -3.22
CA LEU A 102 -6.80 1.93 -3.42
C LEU A 102 -8.18 1.35 -3.72
N ALA A 103 -8.28 0.39 -4.63
CA ALA A 103 -9.53 -0.28 -4.95
C ALA A 103 -10.14 -0.98 -3.72
N LEU A 104 -9.32 -1.71 -2.95
CA LEU A 104 -9.74 -2.34 -1.70
C LEU A 104 -10.17 -1.32 -0.64
N THR A 105 -9.44 -0.21 -0.51
CA THR A 105 -9.76 0.85 0.45
C THR A 105 -11.11 1.49 0.10
N ILE A 106 -11.34 1.81 -1.18
CA ILE A 106 -12.62 2.35 -1.65
C ILE A 106 -13.75 1.34 -1.44
N GLY A 107 -13.55 0.08 -1.83
CA GLY A 107 -14.56 -0.97 -1.68
C GLY A 107 -14.95 -1.21 -0.22
N LEU A 108 -13.98 -1.31 0.69
CA LEU A 108 -14.26 -1.42 2.13
C LEU A 108 -14.95 -0.17 2.66
N THR A 109 -14.44 1.02 2.34
CA THR A 109 -14.99 2.27 2.87
C THR A 109 -16.43 2.47 2.42
N ALA A 110 -16.74 2.21 1.16
CA ALA A 110 -18.11 2.26 0.64
C ALA A 110 -19.05 1.34 1.43
N GLY A 111 -18.62 0.12 1.75
CA GLY A 111 -19.40 -0.81 2.58
C GLY A 111 -19.62 -0.39 4.04
N TYR A 112 -18.90 0.64 4.51
CA TYR A 112 -19.04 1.22 5.84
C TYR A 112 -19.84 2.53 5.88
N LEU A 113 -20.01 3.22 4.75
CA LEU A 113 -20.71 4.52 4.72
C LEU A 113 -22.19 4.40 5.13
N ASP A 114 -22.81 3.26 4.85
CA ASP A 114 -24.22 3.01 5.18
C ASP A 114 -24.41 2.46 6.60
N ARG A 115 -23.35 2.34 7.40
CA ARG A 115 -23.42 1.79 8.77
C ARG A 115 -23.56 2.89 9.82
N PRO A 116 -24.41 2.69 10.84
CA PRO A 116 -24.54 3.65 11.93
C PRO A 116 -23.21 3.82 12.66
N TRP A 117 -22.86 5.07 12.99
CA TRP A 117 -21.67 5.45 13.76
C TRP A 117 -20.32 5.04 13.15
N LEU A 118 -20.27 4.78 11.84
CA LEU A 118 -19.03 4.37 11.14
C LEU A 118 -18.39 3.11 11.73
N ASP A 119 -19.22 2.19 12.27
CA ASP A 119 -18.74 0.94 12.85
C ASP A 119 -17.98 0.11 11.81
N GLY A 120 -16.67 0.00 12.02
CA GLY A 120 -15.75 -0.67 11.11
C GLY A 120 -14.84 0.23 10.28
N VAL A 121 -14.93 1.57 10.36
CA VAL A 121 -13.96 2.48 9.68
C VAL A 121 -12.49 2.19 10.04
N ARG A 122 -12.24 1.59 11.21
CA ARG A 122 -10.90 1.14 11.62
C ARG A 122 -10.27 0.12 10.67
N SER A 123 -11.05 -0.76 10.05
CA SER A 123 -10.52 -1.76 9.10
C SER A 123 -10.17 -1.11 7.76
N GLY A 124 -10.99 -0.16 7.27
CA GLY A 124 -10.71 0.63 6.07
C GLY A 124 -9.46 1.52 6.25
N ALA A 125 -9.33 2.15 7.43
CA ALA A 125 -8.13 2.93 7.77
C ALA A 125 -6.85 2.09 7.77
N GLY A 126 -6.94 0.80 8.09
CA GLY A 126 -5.82 -0.14 8.04
C GLY A 126 -5.24 -0.33 6.63
N LEU A 127 -6.03 -0.13 5.58
CA LEU A 127 -5.57 -0.17 4.18
C LEU A 127 -5.17 1.21 3.64
N ALA A 128 -5.73 2.29 4.20
CA ALA A 128 -5.44 3.65 3.76
C ALA A 128 -3.95 4.00 3.92
N LEU A 129 -3.32 3.61 5.03
CA LEU A 129 -1.91 3.89 5.27
C LEU A 129 -0.97 3.24 4.23
N PRO A 130 -1.01 1.91 3.98
CA PRO A 130 -0.18 1.31 2.93
C PRO A 130 -0.51 1.88 1.54
N THR A 131 -1.78 2.21 1.25
CA THR A 131 -2.17 2.89 0.01
C THR A 131 -1.42 4.21 -0.17
N VAL A 132 -1.45 5.08 0.85
CA VAL A 132 -0.79 6.39 0.82
C VAL A 132 0.72 6.24 0.72
N LEU A 133 1.32 5.30 1.46
CA LEU A 133 2.77 5.09 1.42
C LEU A 133 3.24 4.59 0.05
N HIS A 134 2.52 3.65 -0.56
CA HIS A 134 2.79 3.23 -1.94
C HIS A 134 2.62 4.40 -2.92
N CYS A 135 1.58 5.24 -2.73
CA CYS A 135 1.33 6.44 -3.52
C CYS A 135 2.47 7.49 -3.41
N LEU A 136 3.02 7.67 -2.21
CA LEU A 136 4.15 8.59 -2.02
C LEU A 136 5.43 8.04 -2.65
N LEU A 137 5.69 6.75 -2.50
CA LEU A 137 6.90 6.11 -3.00
C LEU A 137 6.95 6.07 -4.54
N TRP A 138 5.90 5.63 -5.23
CA TRP A 138 5.93 5.61 -6.70
C TRP A 138 6.02 7.02 -7.30
N TRP A 139 5.32 8.00 -6.71
CA TRP A 139 5.34 9.40 -7.15
C TRP A 139 6.74 10.00 -6.99
N ARG A 140 7.41 9.74 -5.87
CA ARG A 140 8.74 10.26 -5.58
C ARG A 140 9.84 9.57 -6.41
N MET A 141 9.69 8.30 -6.73
CA MET A 141 10.68 7.56 -7.52
C MET A 141 10.59 7.85 -9.02
N GLY A 142 9.38 7.92 -9.58
CA GLY A 142 9.16 7.97 -11.02
C GLY A 142 9.62 6.70 -11.77
N PRO A 143 9.33 6.58 -13.07
CA PRO A 143 9.67 5.39 -13.86
C PRO A 143 11.17 5.25 -14.16
N HIS A 144 11.92 6.34 -14.05
CA HIS A 144 13.36 6.39 -14.34
C HIS A 144 14.15 6.79 -13.09
N PRO A 145 15.35 6.24 -12.88
CA PRO A 145 16.19 6.62 -11.75
C PRO A 145 16.67 8.07 -11.92
N VAL A 146 16.58 8.87 -10.86
CA VAL A 146 17.13 10.23 -10.84
C VAL A 146 18.65 10.15 -10.68
N MET A 147 19.38 10.48 -11.74
CA MET A 147 20.85 10.51 -11.73
C MET A 147 21.33 11.73 -10.91
N VAL A 148 21.95 11.47 -9.75
CA VAL A 148 22.37 12.52 -8.79
C VAL A 148 23.42 13.49 -9.36
N LYS A 149 24.07 13.16 -10.50
CA LYS A 149 25.07 14.02 -11.14
C LYS A 149 24.52 15.30 -11.77
N GLU A 150 23.27 15.33 -12.22
CA GLU A 150 22.68 16.51 -12.89
C GLU A 150 22.11 17.55 -11.92
N ALA A 151 21.78 17.13 -10.68
CA ALA A 151 21.24 18.04 -9.67
C ALA A 151 22.29 18.99 -9.07
N ALA A 152 23.57 18.65 -9.17
CA ALA A 152 24.67 19.49 -8.71
C ALA A 152 25.05 20.57 -9.74
N SER A 153 24.87 20.31 -11.03
CA SER A 153 25.15 21.27 -12.11
C SER A 153 24.00 22.23 -12.39
N ALA A 154 22.75 21.87 -12.08
CA ALA A 154 21.60 22.78 -12.21
C ALA A 154 21.48 23.83 -11.07
N ARG A 155 22.40 23.79 -10.10
CA ARG A 155 22.49 24.74 -8.97
C ARG A 155 23.80 25.54 -8.95
N ALA A 156 24.66 25.33 -9.95
CA ALA A 156 25.85 26.14 -10.20
C ALA A 156 25.53 27.15 -11.31
#